data_AF-A0A0J0Y3G6-F1
#
_entry.id   AF-A0A0J0Y3G6-F1
#
_cell.length_a   1.000
_cell.length_b   1.000
_cell.length_c   1.000
_cell.angle_alpha   90.00
_cell.angle_beta   90.00
_cell.angle_gamma   90.00
#
_symmetry.space_group_name_H-M   'P 1'
#
loop_
_entity.id
_entity.type
_entity.pdbx_description
1 polymer ?
#
loop_
_entity_poly.entity_id
_entity_poly.type
_entity_poly.pdbx_seq_one_letter_code
_entity_poly.pdbx_strand_id
1 'polypeptide(L)'
;MATKIFLDANVVLDYVLKRNHYLTIRELFVLAQQSKIRFYISSSIVHILGYILTKNLGSAVAKTTILKLLDSIHVIDGNHATTILALLSENPDIEDALQFEIAHKNKMDYFITSDKKFQRFGIPKLPIIDVIEAARLFINI
;
A
#
# COMPACT_ATOMS: atom_id res chain seq x y z
N MET A 1 15.95 2.06 -12.64
CA MET A 1 14.52 2.46 -12.55
C MET A 1 14.12 2.39 -11.08
N ALA A 2 13.28 3.29 -10.59
CA ALA A 2 12.79 3.23 -9.21
C ALA A 2 11.85 2.04 -9.01
N THR A 3 12.04 1.28 -7.93
CA THR A 3 11.20 0.14 -7.55
C THR A 3 9.78 0.62 -7.24
N LYS A 4 8.77 -0.01 -7.85
CA LYS A 4 7.36 0.33 -7.65
C LYS A 4 6.76 -0.54 -6.56
N ILE A 5 6.23 0.10 -5.53
CA ILE A 5 5.72 -0.58 -4.35
C ILE A 5 4.27 -0.20 -4.15
N PHE A 6 3.39 -1.20 -4.09
CA PHE A 6 2.02 -1.02 -3.65
C PHE A 6 1.94 -1.10 -2.13
N LEU A 7 1.25 -0.16 -1.50
CA LEU A 7 1.05 -0.13 -0.05
C LEU A 7 -0.37 -0.54 0.30
N ASP A 8 -0.52 -1.43 1.27
CA ASP A 8 -1.76 -1.68 2.01
C ASP A 8 -2.23 -0.42 2.75
N ALA A 9 -3.55 -0.25 2.89
CA ALA A 9 -4.17 0.78 3.71
C ALA A 9 -3.61 0.81 5.14
N ASN A 10 -3.40 -0.36 5.77
CA ASN A 10 -2.90 -0.42 7.15
C ASN A 10 -1.49 0.15 7.28
N VAL A 11 -0.60 -0.10 6.31
CA VAL A 11 0.75 0.45 6.30
C VAL A 11 0.70 1.99 6.18
N VAL A 12 -0.18 2.51 5.33
CA VAL A 12 -0.36 3.97 5.21
C VAL A 12 -0.93 4.58 6.49
N LEU A 13 -1.89 3.91 7.14
CA LEU A 13 -2.43 4.34 8.43
C LEU A 13 -1.40 4.30 9.55
N ASP A 14 -0.56 3.26 9.57
CA ASP A 14 0.52 3.11 10.54
C ASP A 14 1.51 4.27 10.43
N TYR A 15 1.79 4.74 9.21
CA TYR A 15 2.59 5.94 8.97
C TYR A 15 1.89 7.22 9.46
N VAL A 16 0.64 7.45 9.03
CA VAL A 16 -0.08 8.70 9.29
C VAL A 16 -0.38 8.89 10.77
N LEU A 17 -0.82 7.82 11.43
CA LEU A 17 -1.26 7.83 12.82
C LEU A 17 -0.13 7.43 13.79
N LYS A 18 1.10 7.30 13.27
CA LYS A 18 2.30 6.95 14.04
C LYS A 18 2.13 5.70 14.90
N ARG A 19 1.59 4.63 14.30
CA ARG A 19 1.36 3.34 14.95
C ARG A 19 2.57 2.42 14.77
N ASN A 20 2.33 1.12 14.58
CA ASN A 20 3.33 0.09 14.45
C ASN A 20 4.33 0.41 13.32
N HIS A 21 5.62 0.17 13.57
CA HIS A 21 6.69 0.35 12.58
C HIS A 21 6.78 1.76 11.95
N TYR A 22 6.19 2.80 12.56
CA TYR A 22 6.19 4.17 12.04
C TYR A 22 7.58 4.66 11.60
N LEU A 23 8.60 4.45 12.45
CA LEU A 23 9.97 4.87 12.15
C LEU A 23 10.53 4.14 10.92
N THR A 24 10.27 2.83 10.80
CA THR A 24 10.70 2.02 9.66
C THR A 24 10.01 2.47 8.37
N ILE A 25 8.68 2.71 8.42
CA ILE A 25 7.93 3.18 7.25
C ILE A 25 8.43 4.57 6.83
N ARG A 26 8.72 5.45 7.80
CA ARG A 26 9.29 6.78 7.54
C ARG A 26 10.61 6.69 6.76
N GLU A 27 11.50 5.77 7.11
CA GLU A 27 12.76 5.57 6.36
C GLU A 27 12.51 5.10 4.93
N LEU A 28 11.49 4.26 4.69
CA LEU A 28 11.08 3.93 3.32
C LEU A 28 10.60 5.19 2.56
N PHE A 29 9.83 6.08 3.19
CA PHE A 29 9.46 7.37 2.57
C PHE A 29 10.66 8.26 2.25
N VAL A 30 11.75 8.21 3.03
CA VAL A 30 13.00 8.90 2.69
C VAL A 30 13.60 8.35 1.38
N LEU A 31 13.57 7.03 1.16
CA LEU A 31 14.00 6.44 -0.11
C LEU A 31 13.12 6.84 -1.28
N ALA A 32 11.82 7.06 -1.04
CA ALA A 32 10.88 7.55 -2.06
C ALA A 32 11.25 8.98 -2.50
N GLN A 33 11.60 9.85 -1.55
CA GLN A 33 12.11 11.20 -1.84
C GLN A 33 13.41 11.17 -2.65
N GLN A 34 14.28 10.17 -2.41
CA GLN A 34 15.49 9.93 -3.19
C GLN A 34 15.24 9.28 -4.55
N SER A 35 13.98 9.08 -4.96
CA SER A 35 13.59 8.43 -6.21
C SER A 35 14.12 7.00 -6.37
N LYS A 36 14.48 6.32 -5.27
CA LYS A 36 14.90 4.90 -5.29
C LYS A 36 13.69 3.96 -5.34
N ILE A 37 12.62 4.35 -4.66
CA ILE A 37 11.33 3.65 -4.68
C ILE A 37 10.22 4.64 -5.06
N ARG A 38 9.08 4.11 -5.52
CA ARG A 38 7.85 4.88 -5.75
C ARG A 38 6.67 4.12 -5.18
N PHE A 39 5.87 4.83 -4.38
CA PHE A 39 4.70 4.25 -3.76
C PHE A 39 3.44 4.42 -4.58
N TYR A 40 2.61 3.40 -4.52
CA TYR A 40 1.33 3.30 -5.19
C TYR A 40 0.26 2.78 -4.23
N ILE A 41 -0.96 3.27 -4.38
CA ILE A 41 -2.17 2.76 -3.72
C ILE A 41 -3.35 2.76 -4.70
N SER A 42 -4.46 2.12 -4.34
CA SER A 42 -5.71 2.21 -5.08
C SER A 42 -6.64 3.32 -4.59
N SER A 43 -7.64 3.68 -5.41
CA SER A 43 -8.70 4.59 -4.96
C SER A 43 -9.53 3.98 -3.82
N SER A 44 -9.66 2.65 -3.77
CA SER A 44 -10.30 1.94 -2.65
C SER A 44 -9.52 2.13 -1.33
N ILE A 45 -8.19 2.15 -1.38
CA ILE A 45 -7.37 2.51 -0.21
C ILE A 45 -7.62 3.96 0.20
N VAL A 46 -7.70 4.90 -0.75
CA VAL A 46 -8.04 6.30 -0.43
C VAL A 46 -9.40 6.39 0.27
N HIS A 47 -10.39 5.60 -0.15
CA HIS A 47 -11.69 5.51 0.53
C HIS A 47 -11.56 4.99 1.98
N ILE A 48 -10.77 3.94 2.20
CA ILE A 48 -10.50 3.38 3.54
C ILE A 48 -9.79 4.40 4.44
N LEU A 49 -8.75 5.06 3.91
CA LEU A 49 -8.06 6.15 4.60
C LEU A 49 -9.03 7.28 4.94
N GLY A 50 -9.87 7.68 3.99
CA GLY A 50 -10.90 8.71 4.18
C GLY A 50 -11.84 8.38 5.33
N TYR A 51 -12.36 7.16 5.36
CA TYR A 51 -13.24 6.69 6.42
C TYR A 51 -12.56 6.66 7.80
N ILE A 52 -11.37 6.05 7.89
CA ILE A 52 -10.67 5.87 9.17
C ILE A 52 -10.13 7.20 9.68
N LEU A 53 -9.47 8.00 8.84
CA LEU A 53 -8.91 9.29 9.25
C LEU A 53 -10.00 10.30 9.59
N THR A 54 -11.16 10.28 8.92
CA THR A 54 -12.29 11.15 9.29
C THR A 54 -12.78 10.84 10.70
N LYS A 55 -12.88 9.56 11.07
CA LYS A 55 -13.26 9.16 12.43
C LYS A 55 -12.24 9.57 13.50
N ASN A 56 -10.94 9.58 13.16
CA ASN A 56 -9.88 9.85 14.13
C ASN A 56 -9.53 11.36 14.23
N LEU A 57 -9.62 12.10 13.13
CA LEU A 57 -9.07 13.46 13.00
C LEU A 57 -10.12 14.50 12.61
N GLY A 58 -11.34 14.08 12.24
CA GLY A 58 -12.34 14.93 11.61
C GLY A 58 -12.11 15.11 10.10
N SER A 59 -13.20 15.40 9.38
CA SER A 59 -13.21 15.38 7.91
C SER A 59 -12.21 16.36 7.26
N ALA A 60 -12.11 17.60 7.77
CA ALA A 60 -11.23 18.62 7.21
C ALA A 60 -9.74 18.23 7.32
N VAL A 61 -9.34 17.73 8.50
CA VAL A 61 -7.96 17.28 8.75
C VAL A 61 -7.66 16.01 7.97
N ALA A 62 -8.61 15.07 7.89
CA ALA A 62 -8.45 13.86 7.08
C ALA A 62 -8.21 14.18 5.60
N LYS A 63 -9.01 15.08 5.00
CA LYS A 63 -8.88 15.46 3.59
C LYS A 63 -7.51 16.10 3.30
N THR A 64 -7.08 17.05 4.13
CA THR A 64 -5.78 17.71 3.97
C THR A 64 -4.61 16.76 4.22
N THR A 65 -4.77 15.79 5.13
CA THR A 65 -3.77 14.74 5.38
C THR A 65 -3.61 13.82 4.18
N ILE A 66 -4.72 13.33 3.61
CA ILE A 66 -4.70 12.47 2.42
C ILE A 66 -4.08 13.21 1.23
N LEU A 67 -4.45 14.48 1.00
CA LEU A 67 -3.83 15.27 -0.08
C LEU A 67 -2.31 15.34 0.05
N LYS A 68 -1.78 15.60 1.25
CA LYS A 68 -0.32 15.61 1.50
C LYS A 68 0.34 14.25 1.29
N LEU A 69 -0.35 13.15 1.60
CA LEU A 69 0.19 11.80 1.31
C LEU A 69 0.35 11.57 -0.19
N LEU A 70 -0.60 12.06 -0.98
CA LEU A 70 -0.60 11.90 -2.44
C LEU A 70 0.50 12.73 -3.14
N ASP A 71 1.18 13.64 -2.44
CA ASP A 71 2.41 14.28 -2.95
C ASP A 71 3.56 13.27 -3.10
N SER A 72 3.53 12.15 -2.36
CA SER A 72 4.57 11.10 -2.36
C SER A 72 4.05 9.73 -2.79
N ILE A 73 2.74 9.55 -2.93
CA ILE A 73 2.09 8.29 -3.29
C ILE A 73 1.22 8.51 -4.53
N HIS A 74 1.39 7.66 -5.55
CA HIS A 74 0.58 7.70 -6.75
C HIS A 74 -0.66 6.81 -6.60
N VAL A 75 -1.79 7.26 -7.15
CA VAL A 75 -3.00 6.43 -7.19
C VAL A 75 -3.08 5.71 -8.53
N ILE A 76 -3.28 4.40 -8.49
CA ILE A 76 -3.56 3.54 -9.65
C ILE A 76 -4.85 2.77 -9.40
N ASP A 77 -5.47 2.20 -10.42
CA ASP A 77 -6.68 1.41 -10.20
C ASP A 77 -6.80 0.24 -11.18
N GLY A 78 -7.75 -0.63 -10.85
CA GLY A 78 -8.22 -1.70 -11.71
C GLY A 78 -9.37 -1.23 -12.60
N ASN A 79 -9.73 -2.09 -13.53
CA ASN A 79 -10.95 -1.95 -14.30
C ASN A 79 -11.85 -3.17 -14.05
N HIS A 80 -12.97 -3.24 -14.77
CA HIS A 80 -13.93 -4.34 -14.66
C HIS A 80 -13.27 -5.73 -14.76
N ALA A 81 -12.31 -5.90 -15.67
CA ALA A 81 -11.60 -7.18 -15.82
C ALA A 81 -10.72 -7.50 -14.61
N THR A 82 -10.01 -6.49 -14.06
CA THR A 82 -9.26 -6.65 -12.81
C THR A 82 -10.17 -7.07 -11.65
N THR A 83 -11.37 -6.47 -11.56
CA THR A 83 -12.35 -6.82 -10.51
C THR A 83 -12.84 -8.27 -10.66
N ILE A 84 -13.15 -8.71 -11.88
CA ILE A 84 -13.55 -10.11 -12.11
C ILE A 84 -12.43 -11.07 -11.72
N LEU A 85 -11.18 -10.79 -12.14
CA LEU A 85 -10.04 -11.64 -11.80
C LEU A 85 -9.82 -11.74 -10.28
N ALA A 86 -9.96 -10.62 -9.56
CA ALA A 86 -9.87 -10.61 -8.10
C ALA A 86 -10.93 -11.51 -7.46
N LEU A 87 -12.18 -11.42 -7.92
CA LEU A 87 -13.29 -12.21 -7.40
C LEU A 87 -13.23 -13.70 -7.78
N LEU A 88 -12.47 -14.05 -8.82
CA LEU A 88 -12.20 -15.44 -9.20
C LEU A 88 -10.98 -16.03 -8.48
N SER A 89 -10.22 -15.22 -7.73
CA SER A 89 -9.04 -15.70 -7.01
C SER A 89 -9.42 -16.58 -5.81
N GLU A 90 -8.46 -17.36 -5.31
CA GLU A 90 -8.64 -18.20 -4.12
C GLU A 90 -8.62 -17.39 -2.81
N ASN A 91 -8.33 -16.08 -2.86
CA ASN A 91 -8.32 -15.24 -1.67
C ASN A 91 -9.77 -14.87 -1.28
N PRO A 92 -10.29 -15.34 -0.13
CA PRO A 92 -11.65 -15.05 0.28
C PRO A 92 -11.85 -13.60 0.74
N ASP A 93 -10.77 -12.88 1.03
CA ASP A 93 -10.84 -11.46 1.36
C ASP A 93 -10.90 -10.63 0.06
N ILE A 94 -12.06 -10.01 -0.18
CA ILE A 94 -12.33 -9.24 -1.39
C ILE A 94 -11.43 -8.01 -1.50
N GLU A 95 -11.10 -7.37 -0.38
CA GLU A 95 -10.26 -6.16 -0.38
C GLU A 95 -8.85 -6.53 -0.83
N ASP A 96 -8.27 -7.54 -0.17
CA ASP A 96 -6.93 -8.03 -0.46
C ASP A 96 -6.82 -8.59 -1.88
N ALA A 97 -7.80 -9.37 -2.33
CA ALA A 97 -7.83 -9.91 -3.69
C ALA A 97 -7.87 -8.80 -4.75
N LEU A 98 -8.68 -7.77 -4.52
CA LEU A 98 -8.79 -6.64 -5.43
C LEU A 98 -7.49 -5.82 -5.45
N GLN A 99 -6.94 -5.48 -4.29
CA GLN A 99 -5.69 -4.74 -4.20
C GLN A 99 -4.52 -5.50 -4.83
N PHE A 100 -4.44 -6.82 -4.61
CA PHE A 100 -3.42 -7.68 -5.24
C PHE A 100 -3.51 -7.63 -6.77
N GLU A 101 -4.70 -7.88 -7.33
CA GLU A 101 -4.86 -7.88 -8.78
C GLU A 101 -4.61 -6.51 -9.40
N ILE A 102 -4.98 -5.41 -8.71
CA ILE A 102 -4.62 -4.05 -9.14
C ILE A 102 -3.10 -3.89 -9.20
N ALA A 103 -2.38 -4.27 -8.15
CA ALA A 103 -0.93 -4.18 -8.09
C ALA A 103 -0.27 -5.05 -9.18
N HIS A 104 -0.76 -6.28 -9.37
CA HIS A 104 -0.24 -7.23 -10.35
C HIS A 104 -0.45 -6.72 -11.78
N LYS A 105 -1.67 -6.26 -12.13
CA LYS A 105 -1.97 -5.74 -13.47
C LYS A 105 -1.14 -4.51 -13.83
N ASN A 106 -0.85 -3.67 -12.84
CA ASN A 106 -0.04 -2.46 -13.00
C ASN A 106 1.47 -2.72 -12.87
N LYS A 107 1.90 -3.98 -12.77
CA LYS A 107 3.31 -4.41 -12.72
C LYS A 107 4.06 -3.72 -11.58
N MET A 108 3.48 -3.76 -10.38
CA MET A 108 4.19 -3.41 -9.16
C MET A 108 5.28 -4.46 -8.90
N ASP A 109 6.42 -4.03 -8.34
CA ASP A 109 7.53 -4.92 -8.04
C ASP A 109 7.33 -5.60 -6.68
N TYR A 110 6.69 -4.91 -5.73
CA TYR A 110 6.38 -5.40 -4.39
C TYR A 110 5.01 -4.90 -3.91
N PHE A 111 4.39 -5.68 -3.04
CA PHE A 111 3.26 -5.28 -2.22
C PHE A 111 3.69 -5.29 -0.75
N ILE A 112 3.50 -4.20 -0.01
CA ILE A 112 3.79 -4.13 1.43
C ILE A 112 2.48 -4.13 2.22
N THR A 113 2.35 -5.06 3.16
CA THR A 113 1.20 -5.19 4.07
C THR A 113 1.65 -5.28 5.53
N SER A 114 0.74 -4.96 6.45
CA SER A 114 0.88 -5.29 7.88
C SER A 114 0.17 -6.60 8.24
N ASP A 115 -0.57 -7.23 7.32
CA ASP A 115 -1.23 -8.52 7.53
C ASP A 115 -0.34 -9.70 7.08
N LYS A 116 0.17 -10.44 8.06
CA LYS A 116 0.99 -11.64 7.82
C LYS A 116 0.24 -12.77 7.11
N LYS A 117 -1.08 -12.86 7.27
CA LYS A 117 -1.89 -13.89 6.58
C LYS A 117 -1.95 -13.61 5.08
N PHE A 118 -1.93 -12.35 4.68
CA PHE A 118 -2.00 -11.96 3.28
C PHE A 118 -0.72 -12.30 2.51
N GLN A 119 0.44 -12.32 3.17
CA GLN A 119 1.75 -12.64 2.56
C GLN A 119 1.76 -13.97 1.77
N ARG A 120 0.96 -14.95 2.19
CA ARG A 120 0.88 -16.28 1.53
C ARG A 120 0.33 -16.24 0.11
N PHE A 121 -0.36 -15.17 -0.28
CA PHE A 121 -0.91 -14.99 -1.63
C PHE A 121 0.09 -14.35 -2.59
N GLY A 122 1.29 -13.99 -2.11
CA GLY A 122 2.34 -13.44 -2.95
C GLY A 122 2.81 -14.44 -3.99
N ILE A 123 3.15 -13.92 -5.18
CA ILE A 123 3.71 -14.71 -6.28
C ILE A 123 5.11 -14.21 -6.61
N PRO A 124 5.98 -14.98 -7.30
CA PRO A 124 7.34 -14.53 -7.61
C PRO A 124 7.42 -13.21 -8.38
N LYS A 125 6.39 -12.87 -9.16
CA LYS A 125 6.29 -11.61 -9.93
C LYS A 125 5.72 -10.43 -9.13
N LEU A 126 5.06 -10.70 -8.00
CA LEU A 126 4.53 -9.71 -7.07
C LEU A 126 4.62 -10.29 -5.66
N PRO A 127 5.82 -10.29 -5.05
CA PRO A 127 5.98 -10.69 -3.68
C PRO A 127 5.19 -9.74 -2.76
N ILE A 128 4.47 -10.35 -1.81
CA ILE A 128 3.82 -9.63 -0.70
C ILE A 128 4.74 -9.78 0.51
N ILE A 129 5.23 -8.67 1.03
CA ILE A 129 6.20 -8.62 2.13
C ILE A 129 5.70 -7.73 3.26
N ASP A 130 6.21 -7.96 4.46
CA ASP A 130 5.94 -7.07 5.57
C ASP A 130 6.89 -5.85 5.57
N VAL A 131 6.60 -4.88 6.44
CA VAL A 131 7.38 -3.64 6.57
C VAL A 131 8.84 -3.90 6.97
N ILE A 132 9.11 -4.93 7.77
CA ILE A 132 10.45 -5.26 8.25
C ILE A 132 11.27 -5.92 7.14
N GLU A 133 10.65 -6.81 6.37
CA GLU A 133 11.25 -7.41 5.18
C GLU A 133 11.57 -6.34 4.14
N ALA A 134 10.66 -5.39 3.91
CA ALA A 134 10.94 -4.25 3.03
C ALA A 134 12.13 -3.42 3.52
N ALA A 135 12.22 -3.17 4.83
CA ALA A 135 13.36 -2.44 5.41
C ALA A 135 14.70 -3.16 5.21
N ARG A 136 14.73 -4.48 5.41
CA ARG A 136 15.92 -5.31 5.12
C ARG A 136 16.35 -5.18 3.67
N LEU A 137 15.39 -5.25 2.74
CA LEU A 137 15.65 -5.20 1.30
C LEU A 137 16.14 -3.84 0.82
N PHE A 138 15.58 -2.75 1.33
CA PHE A 138 15.80 -1.41 0.76
C PHE A 138 16.69 -0.51 1.62
N ILE A 139 16.80 -0.79 2.92
CA ILE A 139 17.53 0.05 3.89
C ILE A 139 18.74 -0.69 4.50
N ASN A 140 18.87 -2.01 4.32
CA ASN A 140 19.93 -2.86 4.90
C ASN A 140 19.96 -2.83 6.45
N ILE A 141 18.78 -2.89 7.09
CA ILE A 141 18.61 -2.96 8.55
C ILE A 141 18.13 -4.35 8.96
#